data_AF-A0A9X3J2Z4-F1
#
_entry.id   AF-A0A9X3J2Z4-F1
#
_cell.length_a   1.000
_cell.length_b   1.000
_cell.length_c   1.000
_cell.angle_alpha   90.00
_cell.angle_beta   90.00
_cell.angle_gamma   90.00
#
_symmetry.space_group_name_H-M   'P 1'
#
loop_
_entity.id
_entity.type
_entity.pdbx_description
1 polymer ?
#
loop_
_entity_poly.entity_id
_entity_poly.type
_entity_poly.pdbx_seq_one_letter_code
_entity_poly.pdbx_strand_id
1 'polypeptide(L)'
;MKNIQKGREPAALTQHRQGGGSFEDPGPWKQELRRALLREQGAICCYCMNRIELESLRIEHLRPQHEHRAQQLTHRNLLAACPGGQDNPTHEQRDIRHCDVRKGRARWRSTRWPASSTACATASSRAGSSAPTPRPTATSTRCSASTRRTSASCAVA
;
A
#
# COMPACT_ATOMS: atom_id res chain seq x y z
N MET A 1 -7.93 -12.23 -9.40
CA MET A 1 -6.67 -11.64 -8.87
C MET A 1 -6.55 -11.99 -7.39
N LYS A 2 -5.39 -12.49 -6.96
CA LYS A 2 -5.09 -12.64 -5.53
C LYS A 2 -5.06 -11.24 -4.90
N ASN A 3 -5.50 -11.14 -3.65
CA ASN A 3 -5.25 -9.95 -2.85
C ASN A 3 -3.74 -9.81 -2.58
N ILE A 4 -3.13 -8.74 -3.09
CA ILE A 4 -1.72 -8.43 -2.86
C ILE A 4 -1.63 -7.40 -1.73
N GLN A 5 -1.08 -7.83 -0.60
CA GLN A 5 -0.79 -6.94 0.53
C GLN A 5 0.51 -6.20 0.25
N LYS A 6 0.42 -4.89 0.05
CA LYS A 6 1.59 -4.03 -0.19
C LYS A 6 2.36 -3.79 1.09
N GLY A 7 3.67 -4.01 1.05
CA GLY A 7 4.58 -3.71 2.13
C GLY A 7 5.07 -2.26 2.08
N ARG A 8 6.17 -2.02 2.82
CA ARG A 8 6.89 -0.74 2.76
C ARG A 8 7.47 -0.54 1.36
N GLU A 9 7.30 0.66 0.83
CA GLU A 9 7.91 1.05 -0.44
C GLU A 9 9.45 0.92 -0.38
N PRO A 10 10.10 0.34 -1.41
CA PRO A 10 11.56 0.28 -1.47
C PRO A 10 12.19 1.67 -1.46
N ALA A 11 13.23 1.86 -0.65
CA ALA A 11 13.91 3.15 -0.51
C ALA A 11 14.43 3.67 -1.86
N ALA A 12 14.94 2.80 -2.73
CA ALA A 12 15.41 3.20 -4.06
C ALA A 12 14.29 3.74 -4.96
N LEU A 13 13.05 3.21 -4.85
CA LEU A 13 11.91 3.78 -5.58
C LEU A 13 11.54 5.16 -5.03
N THR A 14 11.57 5.32 -3.71
CA THR A 14 11.30 6.62 -3.07
C THR A 14 12.32 7.67 -3.48
N GLN A 15 13.61 7.32 -3.44
CA GLN A 15 14.72 8.21 -3.85
C GLN A 15 14.61 8.60 -5.32
N HIS A 16 14.37 7.63 -6.21
CA HIS A 16 14.19 7.89 -7.64
C HIS A 16 13.03 8.85 -7.91
N ARG A 17 11.88 8.63 -7.23
CA ARG A 17 10.71 9.51 -7.36
C ARG A 17 10.98 10.92 -6.81
N GLN A 18 11.69 11.05 -5.69
CA GLN A 18 12.04 12.34 -5.10
C GLN A 18 13.07 13.12 -5.94
N GLY A 19 13.97 12.40 -6.63
CA GLY A 19 14.92 12.98 -7.58
C GLY A 19 14.30 13.44 -8.90
N GLY A 20 12.97 13.35 -9.06
CA GLY A 20 12.28 13.73 -10.30
C GLY A 20 12.40 12.69 -11.42
N GLY A 21 12.78 11.46 -11.09
CA GLY A 21 12.92 10.37 -12.05
C GLY A 21 11.60 9.95 -12.70
N SER A 22 11.71 9.36 -13.88
CA SER A 22 10.64 8.76 -14.67
C SER A 22 10.69 7.24 -14.59
N PHE A 23 9.57 6.57 -14.89
CA PHE A 23 9.56 5.10 -14.95
C PHE A 23 10.45 4.54 -16.06
N GLU A 24 10.63 5.29 -17.16
CA GLU A 24 11.45 4.84 -18.29
C GLU A 24 12.95 4.81 -17.94
N ASP A 25 13.38 5.63 -16.98
CA ASP A 25 14.79 5.77 -16.63
C ASP A 25 15.37 4.42 -16.19
N PRO A 26 16.50 3.98 -16.77
CA PRO A 26 17.21 2.81 -16.29
C PRO A 26 17.83 3.10 -14.92
N GLY A 27 18.03 2.06 -14.11
CA GLY A 27 18.73 2.23 -12.84
C GLY A 27 18.57 1.04 -11.89
N PRO A 28 19.42 0.98 -10.84
CA PRO A 28 19.38 -0.08 -9.84
C PRO A 28 18.05 -0.13 -9.07
N TRP A 29 17.35 1.01 -8.97
CA TRP A 29 16.03 1.11 -8.32
C TRP A 29 15.00 0.13 -8.92
N LYS A 30 15.08 -0.15 -10.23
CA LYS A 30 14.20 -1.13 -10.88
C LYS A 30 14.44 -2.53 -10.34
N GLN A 31 15.69 -2.94 -10.13
CA GLN A 31 16.00 -4.27 -9.59
C GLN A 31 15.51 -4.43 -8.15
N GLU A 32 15.71 -3.42 -7.31
CA GLU A 32 15.19 -3.42 -5.94
C GLU A 32 13.66 -3.49 -5.91
N LEU A 33 13.01 -2.72 -6.78
CA LEU A 33 11.56 -2.76 -6.96
C LEU A 33 11.09 -4.15 -7.40
N ARG A 34 11.73 -4.77 -8.40
CA ARG A 34 11.40 -6.13 -8.85
C ARG A 34 11.46 -7.14 -7.70
N ARG A 35 12.53 -7.10 -6.89
CA ARG A 35 12.68 -7.96 -5.72
C ARG A 35 11.58 -7.73 -4.68
N ALA A 36 11.21 -6.48 -4.44
CA ALA A 36 10.13 -6.16 -3.51
C ALA A 36 8.77 -6.70 -4.00
N LEU A 37 8.43 -6.46 -5.27
CA LEU A 37 7.16 -6.93 -5.86
C LEU A 37 7.06 -8.46 -5.85
N LEU A 38 8.15 -9.17 -6.11
CA LEU A 38 8.15 -10.64 -6.00
C LEU A 38 7.86 -11.12 -4.59
N ARG A 39 8.54 -10.55 -3.59
CA ARG A 39 8.32 -10.91 -2.18
C ARG A 39 6.89 -10.64 -1.75
N GLU A 40 6.32 -9.51 -2.14
CA GLU A 40 4.94 -9.13 -1.83
C GLU A 40 3.90 -10.07 -2.45
N GLN A 41 4.12 -10.48 -3.70
CA GLN A 41 3.16 -11.33 -4.41
C GLN A 41 3.31 -12.81 -4.04
N GLY A 42 4.50 -13.21 -3.58
CA GLY A 42 4.88 -14.60 -3.34
C GLY A 42 5.36 -15.28 -4.63
N ALA A 43 6.13 -14.55 -5.45
CA ALA A 43 6.68 -15.01 -6.73
C ALA A 43 5.64 -15.54 -7.72
N ILE A 44 4.47 -14.90 -7.78
CA ILE A 44 3.40 -15.21 -8.74
C ILE A 44 3.00 -13.99 -9.58
N CYS A 45 2.59 -14.24 -10.83
CA CYS A 45 2.07 -13.22 -11.74
C CYS A 45 0.72 -12.67 -11.25
N CYS A 46 0.55 -11.35 -11.28
CA CYS A 46 -0.71 -10.70 -10.86
C CYS A 46 -1.94 -11.08 -11.71
N TYR A 47 -1.74 -11.58 -12.93
CA TYR A 47 -2.80 -11.99 -13.85
C TYR A 47 -3.04 -13.51 -13.81
N CYS A 48 -2.10 -14.30 -14.35
CA CYS A 48 -2.28 -15.75 -14.49
C CYS A 48 -1.93 -16.56 -13.24
N MET A 49 -1.37 -15.93 -12.21
CA MET A 49 -0.95 -16.59 -10.97
C MET A 49 0.13 -17.67 -11.13
N ASN A 50 0.71 -17.82 -12.33
CA ASN A 50 1.88 -18.66 -12.56
C ASN A 50 3.10 -18.11 -11.81
N ARG A 51 4.03 -19.01 -11.49
CA ARG A 51 5.31 -18.63 -10.88
C ARG A 51 6.11 -17.72 -11.82
N ILE A 52 6.78 -16.74 -11.24
CA ILE A 52 7.65 -15.79 -11.94
C ILE A 52 8.98 -15.65 -11.20
N GLU A 53 10.04 -15.46 -11.95
CA GLU A 53 11.40 -15.32 -11.44
C GLU A 53 11.87 -13.86 -11.57
N LEU A 54 12.94 -13.51 -10.85
CA LEU A 54 13.43 -12.12 -10.79
C LEU A 54 13.90 -11.61 -12.15
N GLU A 55 14.45 -12.52 -12.95
CA GLU A 55 15.06 -12.29 -14.25
C GLU A 55 14.01 -12.14 -15.35
N SER A 56 12.87 -12.84 -15.22
CA SER A 56 11.84 -12.95 -16.25
C SER A 56 10.59 -12.09 -16.02
N LEU A 57 10.51 -11.34 -14.92
CA LEU A 57 9.33 -10.54 -14.61
C LEU A 57 9.31 -9.15 -15.25
N ARG A 58 8.09 -8.71 -15.57
CA ARG A 58 7.76 -7.34 -15.97
C ARG A 58 7.09 -6.59 -14.82
N ILE A 59 7.35 -5.28 -14.73
CA ILE A 59 6.65 -4.41 -13.80
C ILE A 59 5.41 -3.87 -14.52
N GLU A 60 4.25 -4.14 -13.94
CA GLU A 60 2.94 -3.82 -14.48
C GLU A 60 2.31 -2.65 -13.72
N HIS A 61 1.66 -1.74 -14.44
CA HIS A 61 0.84 -0.70 -13.83
C HIS A 61 -0.62 -1.13 -13.70
N LEU A 62 -1.14 -1.14 -12.47
CA LEU A 62 -2.55 -1.44 -12.20
C LEU A 62 -3.47 -0.44 -12.93
N ARG A 63 -3.16 0.86 -12.81
CA ARG A 63 -3.74 1.96 -13.58
C ARG A 63 -2.79 2.33 -14.72
N PRO A 64 -3.25 2.34 -15.98
CA PRO A 64 -2.38 2.51 -17.13
C PRO A 64 -1.54 3.79 -17.06
N GLN A 65 -0.25 3.66 -17.39
CA GLN A 65 0.72 4.75 -17.32
C GLN A 65 0.37 5.93 -18.26
N HIS A 66 -0.32 5.69 -19.39
CA HIS A 66 -0.70 6.74 -20.34
C HIS A 66 -1.84 7.63 -19.83
N GLU A 67 -2.80 7.07 -19.09
CA GLU A 67 -3.89 7.80 -18.45
C GLU A 67 -3.48 8.38 -17.08
N HIS A 68 -2.57 7.73 -16.38
CA HIS A 68 -2.20 8.06 -15.00
C HIS A 68 -0.68 8.28 -14.86
N ARG A 69 -0.12 9.17 -15.67
CA ARG A 69 1.32 9.53 -15.65
C ARG A 69 1.83 9.89 -14.26
N ALA A 70 1.05 10.62 -13.46
CA ALA A 70 1.40 11.00 -12.09
C ALA A 70 1.56 9.79 -11.14
N GLN A 71 1.02 8.61 -11.50
CA GLN A 71 1.08 7.39 -10.70
C GLN A 71 2.10 6.37 -11.22
N GLN A 72 2.94 6.75 -12.19
CA GLN A 72 3.90 5.85 -12.82
C GLN A 72 4.95 5.28 -11.85
N LEU A 73 5.27 6.02 -10.77
CA LEU A 73 6.19 5.61 -9.70
C LEU A 73 5.47 5.41 -8.34
N THR A 74 4.14 5.35 -8.34
CA THR A 74 3.39 5.07 -7.11
C THR A 74 3.45 3.58 -6.82
N HIS A 75 4.10 3.16 -5.74
CA HIS A 75 4.32 1.74 -5.43
C HIS A 75 3.04 0.89 -5.38
N ARG A 76 1.94 1.46 -4.88
CA ARG A 76 0.62 0.80 -4.88
C ARG A 76 0.04 0.56 -6.27
N ASN A 77 0.52 1.29 -7.28
CA ASN A 77 0.13 1.14 -8.67
C ASN A 77 1.01 0.12 -9.43
N LEU A 78 2.06 -0.43 -8.80
CA LEU A 78 3.05 -1.30 -9.45
C LEU A 78 2.88 -2.74 -9.00
N LEU A 79 2.90 -3.68 -9.94
CA LEU A 79 2.72 -5.12 -9.74
C LEU A 79 3.78 -5.89 -10.53
N ALA A 80 4.03 -7.15 -10.17
CA ALA A 80 4.84 -8.05 -11.00
C ALA A 80 3.95 -8.93 -11.88
N ALA A 81 4.28 -9.00 -13.17
CA ALA A 81 3.61 -9.82 -14.17
C ALA A 81 4.63 -10.70 -14.91
N CYS A 82 4.16 -11.84 -15.42
CA CYS A 82 4.94 -12.64 -16.35
C CYS A 82 5.05 -11.93 -17.71
N PRO A 83 6.01 -12.30 -18.57
CA PRO A 83 6.16 -11.72 -19.90
C PRO A 83 5.02 -12.13 -20.85
N GLY A 84 4.15 -13.05 -20.43
CA GLY A 84 2.93 -13.42 -21.13
C GLY A 84 3.16 -14.05 -22.49
N GLY A 85 4.28 -14.76 -22.68
CA GLY A 85 4.64 -15.45 -23.92
C GLY A 85 5.27 -14.56 -24.99
N GLN A 86 5.79 -13.38 -24.62
CA GLN A 86 6.57 -12.52 -25.53
C GLN A 86 7.94 -13.10 -25.91
N ASP A 87 8.47 -13.97 -25.06
CA ASP A 87 9.71 -14.72 -25.21
C ASP A 87 9.58 -15.93 -26.16
N ASN A 88 8.39 -16.20 -26.69
CA ASN A 88 8.14 -17.32 -27.57
C ASN A 88 8.23 -16.91 -29.06
N PRO A 89 9.22 -17.39 -29.83
CA PRO A 89 9.52 -16.91 -31.17
C PRO A 89 8.63 -17.49 -32.28
N THR A 90 7.83 -18.52 -32.01
CA THR A 90 7.04 -19.21 -33.05
C THR A 90 5.64 -18.60 -33.24
N HIS A 91 5.33 -18.29 -34.51
CA HIS A 91 4.09 -17.64 -34.96
C HIS A 91 2.82 -18.47 -34.68
N GLU A 92 3.00 -19.77 -34.49
CA GLU A 92 1.98 -20.81 -34.29
C GLU A 92 1.32 -20.74 -32.91
N GLN A 93 1.91 -19.96 -32.00
CA GLN A 93 1.55 -19.92 -30.58
C GLN A 93 1.09 -18.53 -30.15
N ARG A 94 0.58 -17.74 -31.09
CA ARG A 94 0.03 -16.39 -30.87
C ARG A 94 -1.13 -16.39 -29.86
N ASP A 95 -1.85 -17.50 -29.74
CA ASP A 95 -2.91 -17.75 -28.76
C ASP A 95 -2.41 -18.01 -27.32
N ILE A 96 -1.10 -18.14 -27.13
CA ILE A 96 -0.45 -18.26 -25.80
C ILE A 96 -0.22 -16.88 -25.17
N ARG A 97 -0.41 -15.78 -25.92
CA ARG A 97 -0.26 -14.42 -25.37
C ARG A 97 -1.35 -14.13 -24.34
N HIS A 98 -0.95 -14.04 -23.07
CA HIS A 98 -1.84 -13.84 -21.94
C HIS A 98 -1.31 -12.73 -21.03
N CYS A 99 -2.07 -12.34 -19.99
CA CYS A 99 -1.67 -11.30 -19.03
C CYS A 99 -1.56 -9.89 -19.63
N ASP A 100 -0.47 -9.17 -19.33
CA ASP A 100 -0.18 -7.79 -19.78
C ASP A 100 -0.27 -7.67 -21.32
N VAL A 101 0.29 -8.65 -22.02
CA VAL A 101 0.29 -8.71 -23.50
C VAL A 101 -1.12 -8.68 -24.08
N ARG A 102 -2.10 -9.30 -23.40
CA ARG A 102 -3.51 -9.30 -23.82
C ARG A 102 -4.27 -8.08 -23.29
N LYS A 103 -3.89 -7.53 -22.13
CA LYS A 103 -4.51 -6.31 -21.56
C LYS A 103 -4.27 -5.10 -22.46
N GLY A 104 -3.06 -4.93 -22.98
CA GLY A 104 -2.69 -3.77 -23.78
C GLY A 104 -2.96 -2.45 -23.03
N ARG A 105 -3.54 -1.45 -23.72
CA ARG A 105 -3.86 -0.14 -23.14
C ARG A 105 -5.17 -0.11 -22.33
N ALA A 106 -5.87 -1.24 -22.18
CA ALA A 106 -7.16 -1.26 -21.52
C ALA A 106 -7.05 -0.98 -20.01
N ARG A 107 -7.89 -0.09 -19.50
CA ARG A 107 -8.03 0.17 -18.07
C ARG A 107 -8.53 -1.08 -17.33
N TRP A 108 -7.92 -1.38 -16.19
CA TRP A 108 -8.49 -2.36 -15.26
C TRP A 108 -9.62 -1.70 -14.46
N ARG A 109 -10.88 -2.11 -14.67
CA ARG A 109 -12.00 -1.72 -13.80
C ARG A 109 -12.00 -2.63 -12.56
N SER A 110 -11.22 -2.27 -11.54
CA SER A 110 -11.39 -2.85 -10.20
C SER A 110 -12.35 -1.96 -9.40
N THR A 111 -13.61 -2.35 -9.30
CA THR A 111 -14.58 -1.73 -8.37
C THR A 111 -14.52 -2.36 -6.98
N ARG A 112 -13.42 -3.03 -6.60
CA ARG A 112 -13.32 -3.63 -5.27
C ARG A 112 -11.87 -3.76 -4.81
N TRP A 113 -11.32 -2.67 -4.29
CA TRP A 113 -10.29 -2.69 -3.25
C TRP A 113 -10.45 -1.43 -2.38
N PRO A 114 -10.53 -1.54 -1.03
CA PRO A 114 -10.86 -0.40 -0.21
C PRO A 114 -9.69 0.58 -0.18
N ALA A 115 -10.00 1.87 -0.37
CA ALA A 115 -9.16 2.93 0.15
C ALA A 115 -9.19 2.78 1.67
N SER A 116 -8.13 2.22 2.25
CA SER A 116 -7.92 2.31 3.69
C SER A 116 -7.80 3.78 4.03
N SER A 117 -8.83 4.29 4.69
CA SER A 117 -8.93 5.60 5.29
C SER A 117 -7.73 5.82 6.22
N THR A 118 -6.78 6.62 5.79
CA THR A 118 -5.88 7.32 6.70
C THR A 118 -5.98 8.80 6.36
N ALA A 119 -7.13 9.38 6.75
CA ALA A 119 -7.21 10.81 6.96
C ALA A 119 -6.41 11.11 8.23
N CYS A 120 -5.13 11.42 8.05
CA CYS A 120 -4.41 12.23 9.01
C CYS A 120 -4.80 13.68 8.67
N ALA A 121 -5.86 14.19 9.31
CA ALA A 121 -6.17 15.60 9.31
C ALA A 121 -6.11 16.06 10.77
N THR A 122 -5.07 16.83 11.03
CA THR A 122 -4.74 17.59 12.24
C THR A 122 -5.96 18.18 12.92
N ALA A 123 -6.17 17.81 14.19
CA ALA A 123 -6.96 18.60 15.12
C ALA A 123 -6.21 19.91 15.41
N SER A 124 -6.71 21.02 14.86
CA SER A 124 -6.35 22.35 15.33
C SER A 124 -7.51 22.89 16.15
N SER A 125 -7.30 22.87 17.46
CA SER A 125 -8.16 23.45 18.48
C SER A 125 -8.29 24.95 18.26
N ARG A 126 -9.52 25.48 18.16
CA ARG A 126 -9.83 26.83 18.62
C ARG A 126 -11.18 26.85 19.33
N ALA A 127 -11.10 27.32 20.57
CA ALA A 127 -12.17 27.52 21.53
C ALA A 127 -13.07 28.71 21.16
N GLY A 128 -14.29 28.71 21.70
CA GLY A 128 -15.14 29.90 21.79
C GLY A 128 -16.56 29.63 22.27
N SER A 129 -16.78 29.73 23.59
CA SER A 129 -17.93 30.26 24.36
C SER A 129 -19.35 30.07 23.80
N SER A 130 -20.34 29.56 24.57
CA SER A 130 -21.01 30.30 25.66
C SER A 130 -21.96 29.39 26.46
N ALA A 131 -22.05 29.62 27.78
CA ALA A 131 -23.01 29.01 28.73
C ALA A 131 -24.46 29.52 28.52
N PRO A 132 -25.51 28.91 29.12
CA PRO A 132 -25.83 29.14 30.55
C PRO A 132 -26.37 27.92 31.34
N THR A 133 -26.14 27.95 32.66
CA THR A 133 -26.85 27.22 33.75
C THR A 133 -27.92 28.16 34.38
N PRO A 134 -28.74 27.81 35.43
CA PRO A 134 -28.81 26.65 36.33
C PRO A 134 -30.26 26.07 36.52
N ARG A 135 -30.56 24.97 37.25
CA ARG A 135 -30.62 24.80 38.73
C ARG A 135 -31.06 23.34 39.09
N PRO A 136 -31.00 22.94 40.39
CA PRO A 136 -30.77 21.57 40.82
C PRO A 136 -31.99 20.86 41.44
N THR A 137 -31.93 19.53 41.54
CA THR A 137 -32.58 18.79 42.64
C THR A 137 -31.63 17.71 43.15
N ALA A 138 -31.40 17.77 44.46
CA ALA A 138 -30.60 16.85 45.25
C ALA A 138 -31.23 15.46 45.31
N THR A 139 -30.41 14.41 45.43
CA THR A 139 -30.66 13.37 46.43
C THR A 139 -29.33 12.75 46.86
N SER A 140 -29.12 12.80 48.17
CA SER A 140 -28.06 12.21 48.97
C SER A 140 -27.98 10.69 48.81
N THR A 141 -26.78 10.12 48.82
CA THR A 141 -26.45 8.97 49.69
C THR A 141 -24.93 8.90 49.89
N ARG A 142 -24.52 9.07 51.16
CA ARG A 142 -23.19 8.74 51.69
C ARG A 142 -22.96 7.23 51.63
N CYS A 143 -21.72 6.79 51.42
CA CYS A 143 -21.14 5.81 52.34
C CYS A 143 -19.61 5.87 52.34
N SER A 144 -19.06 5.87 53.54
CA SER A 144 -17.66 6.01 53.90
C SER A 144 -16.96 4.65 53.93
N ALA A 145 -15.70 4.58 53.51
CA ALA A 145 -14.64 3.73 54.10
C ALA A 145 -13.31 4.11 53.44
N SER A 146 -12.42 4.85 54.11
CA SER A 146 -11.47 4.40 55.14
C SER A 146 -10.27 3.63 54.57
N THR A 147 -9.17 4.37 54.44
CA THR A 147 -7.80 4.02 54.86
C THR A 147 -7.14 2.76 54.29
N ARG A 148 -6.04 2.92 53.52
CA ARG A 148 -4.66 2.84 54.06
C ARG A 148 -3.59 3.05 52.99
N ARG A 149 -2.63 3.89 53.39
CA ARG A 149 -1.24 4.00 52.93
C ARG A 149 -0.52 2.67 53.19
N THR A 150 0.33 2.23 52.26
CA THR A 150 1.65 1.67 52.58
C THR A 150 2.58 1.73 51.37
N SER A 151 3.73 2.34 51.63
CA SER A 151 5.00 2.37 50.91
C SER A 151 5.77 1.05 50.96
N ALA A 152 6.54 0.73 49.91
CA ALA A 152 7.84 0.02 49.93
C ALA A 152 8.32 -0.06 48.46
N SER A 153 9.44 0.54 48.03
CA SER A 153 10.87 0.33 48.36
C SER A 153 11.52 -0.89 47.69
N CYS A 154 12.72 -0.62 47.15
CA CYS A 154 13.85 -1.51 46.80
C CYS A 154 13.72 -2.29 45.48
N ALA A 155 14.53 -1.97 44.45
CA ALA A 155 15.97 -2.21 44.28
C ALA A 155 16.29 -3.65 43.86
N VAL A 156 16.80 -3.82 42.64
CA VAL A 156 17.77 -4.87 42.33
C VAL A 156 18.77 -4.31 41.32
N ALA A 157 20.03 -4.65 41.59
CA ALA A 157 21.27 -4.19 41.00
C ALA A 157 21.46 -4.55 39.52
#